data_AF-A0A933B6X3-F1
#
_entry.id   AF-A0A933B6X3-F1
#
_cell.length_a   1.000
_cell.length_b   1.000
_cell.length_c   1.000
_cell.angle_alpha   90.00
_cell.angle_beta   90.00
_cell.angle_gamma   90.00
#
_symmetry.space_group_name_H-M   'P 1'
#
loop_
_entity.id
_entity.type
_entity.pdbx_description
1 polymer ?
#
loop_
_entity_poly.entity_id
_entity_poly.type
_entity_poly.pdbx_seq_one_letter_code
_entity_poly.pdbx_strand_id
1 'polypeptide(L)'
;MGMLLYEYIEQRLEPSVSQQLEQHLADCPGCLAFINTYKQTMRLSSDLRCRDIPPELQQKLRSFIKTKLSSRRPSFWERLRSHLTGLL
;
A
#
# COMPACT_ATOMS: atom_id res chain seq x y z
N MET A 1 0.07 -6.66 11.35
CA MET A 1 1.27 -5.99 11.88
C MET A 1 1.44 -4.55 11.41
N GLY A 2 1.40 -4.23 10.11
CA GLY A 2 1.63 -2.85 9.64
C GLY A 2 0.66 -1.78 10.20
N MET A 3 -0.61 -2.14 10.43
CA MET A 3 -1.63 -1.23 10.94
C MET A 3 -1.37 -0.75 12.38
N LEU A 4 -1.01 -1.66 13.30
CA LEU A 4 -0.72 -1.32 14.71
C LEU A 4 0.42 -0.31 14.83
N LEU A 5 1.53 -0.53 14.09
CA LEU A 5 2.69 0.37 14.15
C LEU A 5 2.39 1.72 13.49
N TYR A 6 1.58 1.71 12.43
CA TYR A 6 1.10 2.94 11.80
C TYR A 6 0.24 3.75 12.79
N GLU A 7 -0.74 3.12 13.43
CA GLU A 7 -1.59 3.76 14.44
C GLU A 7 -0.79 4.25 15.64
N TYR A 8 0.22 3.51 16.08
CA TYR A 8 1.13 3.94 17.15
C TYR A 8 1.87 5.23 16.78
N ILE A 9 2.45 5.30 15.59
CA ILE A 9 3.17 6.48 15.10
C ILE A 9 2.24 7.67 14.95
N GLU A 10 1.04 7.43 14.44
CA GLU A 10 0.00 8.45 14.26
C GLU A 10 -0.72 8.83 15.56
N GLN A 11 -0.32 8.27 16.71
CA GLN A 11 -0.93 8.48 18.02
C GLN A 11 -2.45 8.19 18.03
N ARG A 12 -2.86 7.15 17.28
CA ARG A 12 -4.25 6.69 17.16
C ARG A 12 -4.53 5.36 17.86
N LEU A 13 -3.53 4.76 18.51
CA LEU A 13 -3.77 3.57 19.32
C LEU A 13 -4.58 3.91 20.57
N GLU A 14 -5.41 2.96 20.99
CA GLU A 14 -6.03 2.98 22.30
C GLU A 14 -4.96 3.14 23.40
N PRO A 15 -5.18 4.00 24.42
CA PRO A 15 -4.15 4.34 25.40
C PRO A 15 -3.54 3.12 26.12
N SER A 16 -4.38 2.13 26.45
CA SER A 16 -3.94 0.89 27.10
C SER A 16 -3.02 0.05 26.22
N VAL A 17 -3.19 0.11 24.90
CA VAL A 17 -2.35 -0.60 23.92
C VAL A 17 -1.06 0.17 23.69
N SER A 18 -1.11 1.50 23.60
CA SER A 18 0.10 2.34 23.50
C SER A 18 1.02 2.10 24.70
N GLN A 19 0.46 2.07 25.91
CA GLN A 19 1.23 1.84 27.13
C GLN A 19 1.92 0.46 27.13
N GLN A 20 1.22 -0.60 26.74
CA GLN A 20 1.82 -1.94 26.65
C GLN A 20 2.94 -2.00 25.61
N LEU A 21 2.76 -1.33 24.48
CA LEU A 21 3.80 -1.24 23.45
C LEU A 21 5.01 -0.44 23.96
N GLU A 22 4.80 0.68 24.62
CA GLU A 22 5.87 1.51 25.19
C GLU A 22 6.69 0.75 26.23
N GLN A 23 6.03 -0.02 27.11
CA GLN A 23 6.70 -0.92 28.05
C GLN A 23 7.60 -1.93 27.32
N HIS A 24 7.08 -2.59 26.28
CA HIS A 24 7.89 -3.51 25.48
C HIS A 24 9.10 -2.81 24.81
N LEU A 25 8.91 -1.60 24.27
CA LEU A 25 9.98 -0.85 23.63
C LEU A 25 11.06 -0.39 24.61
N ALA A 26 10.71 -0.17 25.88
CA ALA A 26 11.68 0.16 26.93
C ALA A 26 12.61 -1.03 27.25
N ASP A 27 12.07 -2.25 27.23
CA ASP A 27 12.81 -3.46 27.60
C ASP A 27 13.45 -4.18 26.40
N CYS A 28 13.14 -3.76 25.16
CA CYS A 28 13.59 -4.43 23.94
C CYS A 28 14.27 -3.46 22.96
N PRO A 29 15.61 -3.29 23.04
CA PRO A 29 16.37 -2.41 22.15
C PRO A 29 16.20 -2.74 20.65
N GLY A 30 16.03 -4.01 20.31
CA GLY A 30 15.82 -4.44 18.92
C GLY A 30 14.50 -3.91 18.33
N CYS A 31 13.41 -3.99 19.10
CA CYS A 31 12.12 -3.46 18.68
C CYS A 31 12.10 -1.92 18.65
N LEU A 32 12.80 -1.27 19.58
CA LEU A 32 12.99 0.17 19.54
C LEU A 32 13.74 0.63 18.28
N ALA A 33 14.83 -0.05 17.93
CA ALA A 33 15.57 0.21 16.69
C ALA A 33 14.68 0.03 15.45
N PHE A 34 13.89 -1.04 15.42
CA PHE A 34 12.93 -1.28 14.34
C PHE A 34 11.88 -0.16 14.22
N ILE A 35 11.26 0.24 15.33
CA ILE A 35 10.28 1.35 15.37
C ILE A 35 10.89 2.64 14.84
N ASN A 36 12.14 2.95 15.18
CA ASN A 36 12.82 4.15 14.72
C ASN A 36 13.01 4.13 13.18
N THR A 37 13.45 3.00 12.64
CA THR A 37 13.56 2.80 11.18
C THR A 37 12.19 2.92 10.49
N TYR A 38 11.15 2.34 11.08
CA TYR A 38 9.80 2.41 10.54
C TYR A 38 9.26 3.85 10.53
N LYS A 39 9.47 4.62 11.60
CA LYS A 39 9.17 6.06 11.68
C LYS A 39 9.86 6.86 10.58
N GLN A 40 11.15 6.61 10.34
CA GLN A 40 11.89 7.29 9.27
C GLN A 40 11.37 6.91 7.88
N THR A 41 11.11 5.63 7.64
CA THR A 41 10.53 5.14 6.38
C THR A 41 9.19 5.82 6.08
N MET A 42 8.32 5.93 7.10
CA MET A 42 7.02 6.61 6.95
C MET A 42 7.17 8.08 6.61
N ARG A 43 8.06 8.81 7.28
CA ARG A 43 8.35 10.23 6.98
C ARG A 43 8.82 10.41 5.54
N LEU A 44 9.86 9.68 5.15
CA LEU A 44 10.42 9.73 3.79
C LEU A 44 9.39 9.37 2.73
N SER A 45 8.57 8.34 2.98
CA SER A 45 7.51 7.93 2.06
C SER A 45 6.36 8.94 2.00
N SER A 46 6.04 9.61 3.11
CA SER A 46 5.01 10.65 3.16
C SER A 46 5.43 11.94 2.44
N ASP A 47 6.73 12.25 2.44
CA ASP A 47 7.30 13.36 1.68
C ASP A 47 7.25 13.12 0.17
N LEU A 48 7.25 11.85 -0.27
CA LEU A 48 7.01 11.47 -1.67
C LEU A 48 5.52 11.60 -1.99
N ARG A 49 5.03 12.84 -2.16
CA ARG A 49 3.63 13.06 -2.52
C ARG A 49 3.42 12.74 -3.99
N CYS A 50 2.29 12.08 -4.28
CA CYS A 50 1.83 11.87 -5.67
C CYS A 50 1.66 13.20 -6.45
N ARG A 51 1.55 14.33 -5.74
CA ARG A 51 1.51 15.69 -6.30
C ARG A 51 2.83 16.13 -6.95
N ASP A 52 3.94 15.47 -6.61
CA ASP A 52 5.27 15.78 -7.14
C ASP A 52 5.54 15.04 -8.46
N ILE A 53 4.60 14.21 -8.93
CA ILE A 53 4.69 13.55 -10.23
C ILE A 53 4.41 14.59 -11.32
N PRO A 54 5.34 14.83 -12.27
CA PRO A 54 5.08 15.72 -13.39
C PRO A 54 3.84 15.26 -14.18
N PRO A 55 2.91 16.16 -14.56
CA PRO A 55 1.69 15.80 -15.27
C PRO A 55 1.93 14.99 -16.54
N GLU A 56 3.00 15.31 -17.27
CA GLU A 56 3.40 14.60 -18.49
C GLU A 56 3.79 13.13 -18.19
N LEU A 57 4.54 12.89 -17.11
CA LEU A 57 4.89 11.54 -16.68
C LEU A 57 3.63 10.77 -16.29
N GLN A 58 2.71 11.40 -15.55
CA GLN A 58 1.44 10.81 -15.17
C GLN A 58 0.61 10.41 -16.40
N GLN A 59 0.54 11.28 -17.40
CA GLN A 59 -0.19 11.02 -18.65
C GLN A 59 0.44 9.85 -19.43
N LYS A 60 1.76 9.84 -19.60
CA LYS A 60 2.49 8.76 -20.29
C LYS A 60 2.29 7.42 -19.59
N LEU A 61 2.39 7.38 -18.26
CA LEU A 61 2.16 6.16 -17.48
C LEU A 61 0.72 5.66 -17.61
N ARG A 62 -0.27 6.55 -17.52
CA ARG A 62 -1.69 6.18 -17.72
C ARG A 62 -1.94 5.61 -19.12
N SER A 63 -1.37 6.24 -20.15
CA SER A 63 -1.47 5.75 -21.53
C SER A 63 -0.84 4.36 -21.66
N PHE A 64 0.38 4.18 -21.15
CA PHE A 64 1.08 2.90 -21.18
C PHE A 64 0.28 1.79 -20.48
N ILE A 65 -0.21 2.04 -19.26
CA ILE A 65 -1.03 1.10 -18.50
C ILE A 65 -2.31 0.75 -19.27
N LYS A 66 -2.98 1.75 -19.86
CA LYS A 66 -4.20 1.52 -20.65
C LYS A 66 -3.90 0.64 -21.86
N THR A 67 -2.79 0.84 -22.55
CA THR A 67 -2.43 0.06 -23.74
C THR A 67 -1.99 -1.38 -23.40
N LYS A 68 -1.27 -1.58 -22.29
CA LYS A 68 -0.62 -2.87 -21.98
C LYS A 68 -1.34 -3.74 -20.96
N LEU A 69 -2.13 -3.14 -20.05
CA LEU A 69 -2.75 -3.86 -18.93
C LEU A 69 -4.28 -3.95 -19.03
N SER A 70 -4.96 -3.04 -19.73
CA SER A 70 -6.42 -3.20 -19.97
C SER A 70 -6.78 -4.33 -20.93
N SER A 71 -5.81 -4.80 -21.72
CA SER A 71 -5.97 -5.88 -22.70
C SER A 71 -5.91 -7.28 -22.08
N ARG A 72 -5.73 -7.40 -20.76
CA ARG A 72 -5.68 -8.69 -20.03
C ARG A 72 -6.99 -9.12 -19.36
N ARG A 73 -8.09 -8.39 -19.54
CA ARG A 73 -9.43 -8.88 -19.17
C ARG A 73 -10.21 -9.17 -20.44
N PRO A 74 -10.51 -10.44 -20.77
CA PRO A 74 -11.43 -10.72 -21.86
C PRO A 74 -12.74 -10.01 -21.55
N SER A 75 -13.25 -9.30 -22.55
CA SER A 75 -14.55 -8.64 -22.47
C SER A 75 -15.60 -9.66 -22.06
N PHE A 76 -16.67 -9.18 -21.41
CA PHE A 76 -17.77 -10.04 -20.99
C PHE A 76 -18.27 -10.97 -22.12
N TRP A 77 -18.33 -10.47 -23.35
CA TRP A 77 -18.73 -11.23 -24.55
C TRP A 77 -17.71 -12.30 -24.98
N GLU A 78 -16.41 -12.07 -24.79
CA GLU A 78 -15.37 -13.09 -25.05
C GLU A 78 -15.42 -14.22 -24.03
N ARG A 79 -15.69 -13.90 -22.77
CA ARG A 79 -15.93 -14.90 -21.71
C ARG A 79 -17.23 -15.67 -21.94
N LEU A 80 -18.28 -15.00 -22.40
CA LEU A 80 -19.57 -15.64 -22.67
C LEU A 80 -19.46 -16.60 -23.86
N ARG A 81 -18.74 -16.21 -24.93
CA ARG A 81 -18.54 -17.05 -26.11
C ARG A 81 -17.82 -18.36 -25.79
N SER A 82 -16.81 -18.35 -24.92
CA SER A 82 -16.09 -19.58 -24.52
C SER A 82 -16.97 -20.59 -23.79
N HIS A 83 -18.06 -20.15 -23.15
CA HIS A 83 -19.05 -21.04 -22.53
C HIS A 83 -20.11 -21.54 -23.52
N LEU A 84 -20.40 -20.80 -24.59
CA LEU A 84 -21.39 -21.17 -25.60
C LEU A 84 -20.83 -22.10 -26.70
N THR A 85 -19.53 -22.07 -26.96
CA THR A 85 -18.87 -22.99 -27.92
C THR A 85 -18.63 -24.40 -27.38
N GLY A 86 -18.93 -24.66 -26.10
CA GLY A 86 -18.87 -26.01 -25.51
C GLY A 86 -20.20 -26.77 -25.53
N LEU A 87 -21.21 -26.28 -26.26
CA LEU A 87 -22.56 -26.85 -26.35
C LEU A 87 -22.99 -27.21 -27.79
N LEU A 88 -22.03 -27.30 -28.71
CA LEU A 88 -22.13 -27.91 -30.03
C LEU A 88 -21.05 -28.99 -30.14
#